data_AF-A0A523VCD5-F1
#
_entry.id   AF-A0A523VCD5-F1
#
_cell.length_a   1.000
_cell.length_b   1.000
_cell.length_c   1.000
_cell.angle_alpha   90.00
_cell.angle_beta   90.00
_cell.angle_gamma   90.00
#
_symmetry.space_group_name_H-M   'P 1'
#
loop_
_entity.id
_entity.type
_entity.pdbx_description
1 polymer ?
#
loop_
_entity_poly.entity_id
_entity_poly.type
_entity_poly.pdbx_seq_one_letter_code
_entity_poly.pdbx_strand_id
1 'polypeptide(L)'
;MYDSKSAQFLRSRLSEKLFLKFIPVILIFLLIIVSQWLYGCTIIDTAGEYLYGKFSSEEEMDKAVEAAEIFFGFIMDQDYRQAYKYISSSDRDKGSEQDFVDEFSDVTKIVGVEINWVEIKGNTALVGIDLIDSYDGEEKMYKDIEASLIKEEDGSWKVVFWK
;
A
#
# COMPACT_ATOMS: atom_id res chain seq x y z
N MET A 1 68.32 13.84 41.27
CA MET A 1 67.82 14.88 40.35
C MET A 1 67.54 14.19 39.03
N TYR A 2 66.30 13.74 38.81
CA TYR A 2 65.91 13.02 37.60
C TYR A 2 65.75 14.05 36.46
N ASP A 3 66.55 13.92 35.41
CA ASP A 3 66.61 14.87 34.29
C ASP A 3 65.31 14.80 33.46
N SER A 4 64.50 15.86 33.52
CA SER A 4 63.22 15.92 32.81
C SER A 4 63.35 15.97 31.29
N LYS A 5 64.55 16.27 30.77
CA LYS A 5 64.81 16.34 29.32
C LYS A 5 64.91 14.96 28.67
N SER A 6 65.46 13.98 29.38
CA SER A 6 65.59 12.61 28.87
C SER A 6 64.24 11.86 28.81
N ALA A 7 63.29 12.19 29.71
CA ALA A 7 61.93 11.63 29.67
C ALA A 7 61.06 12.21 28.53
N GLN A 8 61.22 13.50 28.19
CA GLN A 8 60.51 14.12 27.06
C GLN A 8 60.99 13.60 25.70
N PHE A 9 62.30 13.41 25.55
CA PHE A 9 62.90 12.89 24.31
C PHE A 9 62.50 11.44 24.01
N LEU A 10 62.36 10.60 25.05
CA LEU A 10 61.89 9.22 24.87
C LEU A 10 60.40 9.15 24.52
N ARG A 11 59.56 10.05 25.06
CA ARG A 11 58.13 10.11 24.71
C ARG A 11 57.88 10.53 23.26
N SER A 12 58.62 11.51 22.71
CA SER A 12 58.44 11.93 21.31
C SER A 12 58.89 10.85 20.32
N ARG A 13 60.00 10.15 20.62
CA ARG A 13 60.52 9.07 19.78
C ARG A 13 59.67 7.80 19.82
N LEU A 14 59.01 7.53 20.95
CA LEU A 14 58.02 6.45 21.09
C LEU A 14 56.71 6.79 20.37
N SER A 15 56.25 8.04 20.42
CA SER A 15 55.04 8.45 19.69
C SER A 15 55.23 8.41 18.18
N GLU A 16 56.39 8.80 17.65
CA GLU A 16 56.70 8.71 16.21
C GLU A 16 56.72 7.26 15.72
N LYS A 17 57.34 6.35 16.47
CA LYS A 17 57.37 4.92 16.10
C LYS A 17 56.02 4.23 16.26
N LEU A 18 55.17 4.67 17.19
CA LEU A 18 53.79 4.20 17.28
C LEU A 18 52.99 4.73 16.09
N PHE A 19 53.08 6.02 15.77
CA PHE A 19 52.34 6.65 14.67
C PHE A 19 52.63 5.97 13.33
N LEU A 20 53.90 5.70 13.03
CA LEU A 20 54.33 5.02 11.80
C LEU A 20 53.76 3.60 11.64
N LYS A 21 53.43 2.91 12.73
CA LYS A 21 52.80 1.57 12.68
C LYS A 21 51.30 1.61 12.41
N PHE A 22 50.62 2.72 12.72
CA PHE A 22 49.19 2.89 12.45
C PHE A 22 48.90 3.43 11.05
N ILE A 23 49.87 4.10 10.40
CA ILE A 23 49.75 4.59 9.01
C ILE A 23 49.27 3.51 8.03
N PRO A 24 49.85 2.29 7.97
CA PRO A 24 49.37 1.27 7.03
C PRO A 24 47.96 0.78 7.36
N VAL A 25 47.58 0.73 8.65
CA VAL A 25 46.23 0.31 9.09
C VAL A 25 45.18 1.36 8.70
N ILE A 26 45.50 2.64 8.88
CA ILE A 26 44.64 3.77 8.48
C ILE A 26 44.49 3.82 6.96
N LEU A 27 45.56 3.57 6.20
CA LEU A 27 45.50 3.52 4.73
C LEU A 27 44.64 2.36 4.22
N ILE A 28 44.69 1.19 4.86
CA ILE A 28 43.80 0.05 4.53
C ILE A 28 42.35 0.40 4.85
N PHE A 29 42.08 1.03 5.99
CA PHE A 29 40.73 1.43 6.39
C PHE A 29 40.14 2.47 5.43
N LEU A 30 40.96 3.44 4.98
CA LEU A 30 40.56 4.42 3.95
C LEU A 30 40.32 3.75 2.59
N LEU A 31 41.13 2.76 2.20
CA LEU A 31 40.90 1.97 0.98
C LEU A 31 39.58 1.20 1.04
N ILE A 32 39.21 0.64 2.20
CA ILE A 32 37.92 -0.03 2.39
C ILE A 32 36.77 0.99 2.26
N ILE A 33 36.87 2.17 2.88
CA ILE A 33 35.84 3.20 2.73
C ILE A 33 35.71 3.65 1.27
N VAL A 34 36.82 3.95 0.59
CA VAL A 34 36.80 4.36 -0.83
C VAL A 34 36.27 3.23 -1.72
N SER A 35 36.54 1.97 -1.40
CA SER A 35 35.96 0.83 -2.13
C SER A 35 34.43 0.77 -1.96
N GLN A 36 33.87 1.17 -0.81
CA GLN A 36 32.41 1.24 -0.61
C GLN A 36 31.77 2.32 -1.51
N TRP A 37 32.49 3.40 -1.84
CA TRP A 37 32.03 4.42 -2.79
C TRP A 37 32.22 4.02 -4.26
N LEU A 38 33.19 3.16 -4.57
CA LEU A 38 33.45 2.68 -5.94
C LEU A 38 32.63 1.44 -6.32
N TYR A 39 32.23 0.61 -5.37
CA TYR A 39 31.33 -0.53 -5.56
C TYR A 39 29.87 -0.22 -5.16
N GLY A 40 29.59 1.00 -4.69
CA GLY A 40 28.26 1.50 -4.36
C GLY A 40 27.43 1.84 -5.59
N CYS A 41 27.31 0.91 -6.53
CA CYS A 41 26.33 0.96 -7.60
C CYS A 41 25.91 -0.49 -7.89
N THR A 42 24.70 -0.86 -7.44
CA THR A 42 23.86 -2.05 -7.73
C THR A 42 23.10 -2.63 -6.52
N ILE A 43 22.72 -1.83 -5.51
CA ILE A 43 21.69 -2.24 -4.53
C ILE A 43 20.71 -1.08 -4.23
N ILE A 44 20.28 -0.33 -5.26
CA ILE A 44 19.23 0.69 -5.09
C ILE A 44 18.00 0.41 -5.98
N ASP A 45 18.14 -0.36 -7.06
CA ASP A 45 16.98 -0.59 -7.94
C ASP A 45 15.99 -1.63 -7.36
N THR A 46 16.46 -2.73 -6.76
CA THR A 46 15.57 -3.81 -6.31
C THR A 46 14.83 -3.52 -4.99
N ALA A 47 15.43 -2.75 -4.08
CA ALA A 47 14.78 -2.35 -2.83
C ALA A 47 13.74 -1.24 -3.08
N GLY A 48 14.03 -0.32 -4.01
CA GLY A 48 13.11 0.72 -4.45
C GLY A 48 11.88 0.13 -5.14
N GLU A 49 12.06 -0.81 -6.07
CA GLU A 49 10.94 -1.47 -6.77
C GLU A 49 10.07 -2.33 -5.84
N TYR A 50 10.65 -3.06 -4.89
CA TYR A 50 9.87 -3.88 -3.95
C TYR A 50 9.07 -3.02 -2.97
N LEU A 51 9.67 -1.93 -2.45
CA LEU A 51 8.98 -1.00 -1.55
C LEU A 51 7.94 -0.18 -2.31
N TYR A 52 8.28 0.36 -3.48
CA TYR A 52 7.34 1.07 -4.34
C TYR A 52 6.17 0.17 -4.76
N GLY A 53 6.44 -1.08 -5.14
CA GLY A 53 5.43 -2.08 -5.46
C GLY A 53 4.51 -2.39 -4.28
N LYS A 54 5.06 -2.56 -3.07
CA LYS A 54 4.27 -2.82 -1.86
C LYS A 54 3.41 -1.62 -1.44
N PHE A 55 3.97 -0.41 -1.43
CA PHE A 55 3.22 0.81 -1.14
C PHE A 55 2.17 1.09 -2.22
N SER A 56 2.49 0.82 -3.50
CA SER A 56 1.50 0.91 -4.57
C SER A 56 0.39 -0.12 -4.41
N SER A 57 0.68 -1.34 -3.93
CA SER A 57 -0.35 -2.34 -3.68
C SER A 57 -1.26 -1.96 -2.51
N GLU A 58 -0.73 -1.38 -1.45
CA GLU A 58 -1.54 -0.86 -0.33
C GLU A 58 -2.38 0.34 -0.79
N GLU A 59 -1.81 1.27 -1.55
CA GLU A 59 -2.55 2.41 -2.12
C GLU A 59 -3.67 1.96 -3.07
N GLU A 60 -3.44 0.92 -3.88
CA GLU A 60 -4.46 0.36 -4.76
C GLU A 60 -5.55 -0.40 -4.00
N MET A 61 -5.19 -1.08 -2.91
CA MET A 61 -6.16 -1.68 -1.99
C MET A 61 -7.05 -0.60 -1.37
N ASP A 62 -6.46 0.49 -0.87
CA ASP A 62 -7.19 1.60 -0.26
C ASP A 62 -8.16 2.24 -1.25
N LYS A 63 -7.73 2.49 -2.51
CA LYS A 63 -8.60 3.03 -3.56
C LYS A 63 -9.75 2.09 -3.93
N ALA A 64 -9.50 0.79 -3.98
CA ALA A 64 -10.54 -0.20 -4.26
C ALA A 64 -11.57 -0.27 -3.11
N VAL A 65 -11.10 -0.21 -1.86
CA VAL A 65 -11.95 -0.14 -0.66
C VAL A 65 -12.78 1.15 -0.69
N GLU A 66 -12.16 2.30 -0.93
CA GLU A 66 -12.86 3.60 -1.02
C GLU A 66 -13.97 3.57 -2.08
N ALA A 67 -13.70 3.01 -3.26
CA ALA A 67 -14.71 2.88 -4.31
C ALA A 67 -15.90 2.00 -3.88
N ALA A 68 -15.63 0.89 -3.16
CA ALA A 68 -16.67 0.03 -2.61
C ALA A 68 -17.47 0.73 -1.50
N GLU A 69 -16.80 1.42 -0.57
CA GLU A 69 -17.44 2.20 0.50
C GLU A 69 -18.37 3.26 -0.06
N ILE A 70 -17.93 4.02 -1.07
CA ILE A 70 -18.76 5.04 -1.70
C ILE A 70 -19.96 4.41 -2.40
N PHE A 71 -19.77 3.32 -3.15
CA PHE A 71 -20.87 2.61 -3.79
C PHE A 71 -21.91 2.14 -2.77
N PHE A 72 -21.49 1.40 -1.74
CA PHE A 72 -22.40 0.89 -0.71
C PHE A 72 -23.00 2.01 0.15
N GLY A 73 -22.29 3.11 0.36
CA GLY A 73 -22.83 4.33 0.97
C GLY A 73 -24.05 4.84 0.21
N PHE A 74 -23.95 4.97 -1.12
CA PHE A 74 -25.10 5.35 -1.94
C PHE A 74 -26.23 4.32 -1.92
N ILE A 75 -25.93 3.02 -1.85
CA ILE A 75 -26.95 1.98 -1.71
C ILE A 75 -27.70 2.13 -0.37
N MET A 76 -27.00 2.33 0.74
CA MET A 76 -27.60 2.54 2.06
C MET A 76 -28.45 3.81 2.13
N ASP A 77 -27.99 4.88 1.47
CA ASP A 77 -28.72 6.15 1.34
C ASP A 77 -29.88 6.08 0.34
N GLN A 78 -30.04 4.94 -0.35
CA GLN A 78 -31.01 4.73 -1.43
C GLN A 78 -30.83 5.71 -2.61
N ASP A 79 -29.63 6.28 -2.78
CA ASP A 79 -29.25 7.11 -3.92
C ASP A 79 -28.69 6.25 -5.05
N TYR A 80 -29.55 5.40 -5.61
CA TYR A 80 -29.19 4.44 -6.65
C TYR A 80 -28.64 5.11 -7.92
N ARG A 81 -29.03 6.36 -8.19
CA ARG A 81 -28.51 7.11 -9.34
C ARG A 81 -27.04 7.47 -9.17
N GLN A 82 -26.60 7.81 -7.96
CA GLN A 82 -25.18 8.02 -7.70
C GLN A 82 -24.44 6.69 -7.63
N ALA A 83 -25.02 5.65 -7.02
CA ALA A 83 -24.43 4.31 -7.00
C ALA A 83 -24.16 3.78 -8.43
N TYR A 84 -25.08 4.01 -9.37
CA TYR A 84 -24.91 3.65 -10.77
C TYR A 84 -23.65 4.25 -11.43
N LYS A 85 -23.18 5.42 -10.98
CA LYS A 85 -21.93 6.02 -11.51
C LYS A 85 -20.66 5.31 -11.05
N TYR A 86 -20.77 4.45 -10.04
CA TYR A 86 -19.68 3.66 -9.47
C TYR A 86 -19.64 2.23 -10.01
N ILE A 87 -20.60 1.83 -10.86
CA ILE A 87 -20.49 0.55 -11.58
C ILE A 87 -19.59 0.67 -12.81
N SER A 88 -19.07 -0.46 -13.26
CA SER A 88 -18.15 -0.55 -14.40
C SER A 88 -18.78 -0.02 -15.68
N SER A 89 -17.98 0.61 -16.55
CA SER A 89 -18.37 0.96 -17.92
C SER A 89 -18.94 -0.23 -18.69
N SER A 90 -18.29 -1.39 -18.56
CA SER A 90 -18.78 -2.65 -19.13
C SER A 90 -20.20 -2.99 -18.70
N ASP A 91 -20.63 -2.67 -17.49
CA ASP A 91 -21.99 -2.92 -17.02
C ASP A 91 -22.95 -1.83 -17.48
N ARG A 92 -22.51 -0.57 -17.51
CA ARG A 92 -23.28 0.55 -18.06
C ARG A 92 -23.57 0.40 -19.56
N ASP A 93 -22.78 -0.41 -20.26
CA ASP A 93 -23.04 -0.79 -21.66
C ASP A 93 -24.11 -1.90 -21.78
N LYS A 94 -24.35 -2.69 -20.71
CA LYS A 94 -25.31 -3.81 -20.70
C LYS A 94 -26.70 -3.41 -20.22
N GLY A 95 -26.79 -2.45 -19.30
CA GLY A 95 -28.04 -2.02 -18.69
C GLY A 95 -28.03 -0.52 -18.41
N SER A 96 -29.22 0.08 -18.38
CA SER A 96 -29.41 1.49 -18.11
C SER A 96 -29.45 1.80 -16.61
N GLU A 97 -29.37 3.09 -16.27
CA GLU A 97 -29.59 3.56 -14.89
C GLU A 97 -30.96 3.11 -14.36
N GLN A 98 -31.99 3.07 -15.22
CA GLN A 98 -33.32 2.63 -14.80
C GLN A 98 -33.33 1.13 -14.54
N ASP A 99 -32.69 0.32 -15.38
CA ASP A 99 -32.58 -1.12 -15.16
C ASP A 99 -31.87 -1.39 -13.82
N PHE A 100 -30.80 -0.65 -13.52
CA PHE A 100 -30.11 -0.73 -12.23
C PHE A 100 -31.01 -0.37 -11.05
N VAL A 101 -31.78 0.73 -11.15
CA VAL A 101 -32.73 1.13 -10.10
C VAL A 101 -33.79 0.05 -9.88
N ASP A 102 -34.27 -0.57 -10.95
CA ASP A 102 -35.32 -1.60 -10.89
C ASP A 102 -34.85 -2.87 -10.18
N GLU A 103 -33.55 -3.19 -10.21
CA GLU A 103 -32.94 -4.30 -9.44
C GLU A 103 -33.09 -4.12 -7.92
N PHE A 104 -33.27 -2.89 -7.43
CA PHE A 104 -33.48 -2.58 -6.02
C PHE A 104 -34.95 -2.40 -5.63
N SER A 105 -35.89 -2.60 -6.56
CA SER A 105 -37.32 -2.39 -6.30
C SER A 105 -37.88 -3.33 -5.22
N ASP A 106 -37.36 -4.57 -5.16
CA ASP A 106 -37.77 -5.60 -4.20
C ASP A 106 -36.69 -5.91 -3.13
N VAL A 107 -35.63 -5.10 -3.07
CA VAL A 107 -34.51 -5.32 -2.14
C VAL A 107 -34.86 -4.75 -0.76
N THR A 108 -34.60 -5.54 0.28
CA THR A 108 -34.75 -5.12 1.68
C THR A 108 -33.81 -3.96 1.99
N LYS A 109 -34.20 -3.06 2.89
CA LYS A 109 -33.39 -1.88 3.18
C LYS A 109 -32.06 -2.32 3.78
N ILE A 110 -30.96 -2.03 3.09
CA ILE A 110 -29.60 -2.21 3.61
C ILE A 110 -29.34 -1.07 4.60
N VAL A 111 -28.92 -1.43 5.82
CA VAL A 111 -28.69 -0.48 6.93
C VAL A 111 -27.23 -0.45 7.39
N GLY A 112 -26.41 -1.41 6.94
CA GLY A 112 -24.98 -1.43 7.23
C GLY A 112 -24.21 -2.29 6.24
N VAL A 113 -22.97 -1.89 5.99
CA VAL A 113 -21.98 -2.68 5.25
C VAL A 113 -20.64 -2.55 5.99
N GLU A 114 -20.02 -3.67 6.30
CA GLU A 114 -18.68 -3.73 6.88
C GLU A 114 -17.73 -4.39 5.89
N ILE A 115 -16.64 -3.69 5.52
CA ILE A 115 -15.60 -4.26 4.66
C ILE A 115 -14.58 -4.99 5.53
N ASN A 116 -14.41 -6.29 5.29
CA ASN A 116 -13.56 -7.17 6.10
C ASN A 116 -12.16 -7.32 5.51
N TRP A 117 -12.07 -7.43 4.18
CA TRP A 117 -10.82 -7.66 3.47
C TRP A 117 -10.91 -7.20 2.02
N VAL A 118 -9.76 -6.97 1.41
CA VAL A 118 -9.61 -6.69 -0.02
C VAL A 118 -8.45 -7.49 -0.58
N GLU A 119 -8.62 -8.04 -1.76
CA GLU A 119 -7.59 -8.74 -2.52
C GLU A 119 -7.49 -8.14 -3.93
N ILE A 120 -6.29 -7.68 -4.31
CA ILE A 120 -6.02 -7.12 -5.63
C ILE A 120 -5.28 -8.15 -6.49
N LYS A 121 -5.77 -8.37 -7.72
CA LYS A 121 -5.15 -9.22 -8.74
C LYS A 121 -5.06 -8.47 -10.07
N GLY A 122 -4.01 -7.67 -10.21
CA GLY A 122 -3.84 -6.82 -11.39
C GLY A 122 -4.90 -5.72 -11.42
N ASN A 123 -5.75 -5.73 -12.45
CA ASN A 123 -6.82 -4.73 -12.62
C ASN A 123 -8.16 -5.17 -12.02
N THR A 124 -8.18 -6.24 -11.20
CA THR A 124 -9.39 -6.68 -10.50
C THR A 124 -9.18 -6.66 -8.99
N ALA A 125 -10.25 -6.39 -8.27
CA ALA A 125 -10.31 -6.50 -6.82
C ALA A 125 -11.49 -7.39 -6.40
N LEU A 126 -11.30 -8.13 -5.32
CA LEU A 126 -12.37 -8.73 -4.56
C LEU A 126 -12.39 -8.07 -3.19
N VAL A 127 -13.55 -7.54 -2.81
CA VAL A 127 -13.79 -6.93 -1.51
C VAL A 127 -14.78 -7.82 -0.77
N GLY A 128 -14.34 -8.40 0.35
CA GLY A 128 -15.21 -9.18 1.23
C GLY A 128 -15.96 -8.25 2.17
N ILE A 129 -17.28 -8.38 2.20
CA ILE A 129 -18.18 -7.55 3.00
C ILE A 129 -19.13 -8.40 3.86
N ASP A 130 -19.50 -7.84 5.00
CA ASP A 130 -20.70 -8.24 5.74
C ASP A 130 -21.78 -7.17 5.49
N LEU A 131 -22.99 -7.61 5.14
CA LEU A 131 -24.14 -6.75 4.86
C LEU A 131 -25.17 -6.92 5.95
N ILE A 132 -25.75 -5.82 6.41
CA ILE A 132 -26.85 -5.80 7.37
C ILE A 132 -28.08 -5.23 6.65
N ASP A 133 -29.14 -6.03 6.54
CA ASP A 133 -30.44 -5.57 6.07
C ASP A 133 -31.42 -5.43 7.24
N SER A 134 -32.49 -4.66 7.01
CA SER A 134 -33.62 -4.54 7.91
C SER A 134 -34.88 -5.00 7.19
N TYR A 135 -35.51 -6.06 7.71
CA TYR A 135 -36.77 -6.60 7.19
C TYR A 135 -37.77 -6.79 8.34
N ASP A 136 -38.98 -6.26 8.20
CA ASP A 136 -40.05 -6.31 9.21
C ASP A 136 -39.64 -5.82 10.63
N GLY A 137 -38.66 -4.91 10.70
CA GLY A 137 -38.14 -4.35 11.95
C GLY A 137 -37.08 -5.22 12.64
N GLU A 138 -36.64 -6.30 11.99
CA GLU A 138 -35.50 -7.12 12.43
C GLU A 138 -34.29 -6.87 11.53
N GLU A 139 -33.11 -6.74 12.14
CA GLU A 139 -31.84 -6.67 11.41
C GLU A 139 -31.28 -8.08 11.17
N LYS A 140 -30.89 -8.38 9.93
CA LYS A 140 -30.17 -9.62 9.60
C LYS A 140 -28.83 -9.30 8.98
N MET A 141 -27.81 -10.02 9.44
CA MET A 141 -26.44 -9.91 8.95
C MET A 141 -26.13 -11.08 8.02
N TYR A 142 -25.66 -10.76 6.82
CA TYR A 142 -25.15 -11.68 5.82
C TYR A 142 -23.65 -11.50 5.74
N LYS A 143 -22.91 -12.59 5.90
CA LYS A 143 -21.44 -12.54 6.00
C LYS A 143 -20.78 -13.06 4.75
N ASP A 144 -19.52 -12.68 4.59
CA ASP A 144 -18.62 -13.22 3.56
C ASP A 144 -19.18 -13.03 2.14
N ILE A 145 -19.87 -11.91 1.89
CA ILE A 145 -20.31 -11.52 0.55
C ILE A 145 -19.10 -10.95 -0.20
N GLU A 146 -18.94 -11.32 -1.46
CA GLU A 146 -17.85 -10.81 -2.30
C GLU A 146 -18.37 -9.79 -3.31
N ALA A 147 -17.89 -8.55 -3.21
CA ALA A 147 -18.04 -7.52 -4.22
C ALA A 147 -16.82 -7.52 -5.15
N SER A 148 -17.06 -7.66 -6.46
CA SER A 148 -15.99 -7.60 -7.45
C SER A 148 -15.83 -6.18 -7.99
N LEU A 149 -14.60 -5.69 -8.11
CA LEU A 149 -14.29 -4.42 -8.76
C LEU A 149 -13.29 -4.62 -9.89
N ILE A 150 -13.31 -3.68 -10.84
CA ILE A 150 -12.36 -3.57 -11.93
C ILE A 150 -11.76 -2.16 -11.96
N LYS A 151 -10.47 -2.07 -12.27
CA LYS A 151 -9.77 -0.82 -12.52
C LYS A 151 -9.95 -0.43 -13.99
N GLU A 152 -10.57 0.72 -14.22
CA GLU A 152 -10.76 1.27 -15.57
C GLU A 152 -9.46 1.90 -16.10
N GLU A 153 -9.44 2.23 -17.39
CA GLU A 153 -8.27 2.82 -18.06
C GLU A 153 -7.86 4.18 -17.46
N ASP A 154 -8.82 4.91 -16.89
CA ASP A 154 -8.58 6.18 -16.18
C ASP A 154 -7.97 5.99 -14.77
N GLY A 155 -7.79 4.74 -14.35
CA GLY A 155 -7.24 4.35 -13.06
C GLY A 155 -8.27 4.30 -11.92
N SER A 156 -9.54 4.60 -12.19
CA SER A 156 -10.61 4.49 -11.18
C SER A 156 -11.05 3.04 -10.98
N TRP A 157 -11.38 2.71 -9.74
CA TRP A 157 -12.00 1.42 -9.40
C TRP A 157 -13.52 1.52 -9.49
N LYS A 158 -14.14 0.51 -10.11
CA LYS A 158 -15.59 0.45 -10.32
C LYS A 158 -16.14 -0.93 -9.98
N VAL A 159 -17.34 -0.97 -9.40
CA VAL A 159 -18.03 -2.22 -9.03
C VAL A 159 -18.53 -2.93 -10.28
N VAL A 160 -18.28 -4.24 -10.34
CA VAL A 160 -18.89 -5.14 -11.34
C VAL A 160 -20.19 -5.66 -10.75
N PHE A 161 -21.31 -5.20 -11.29
CA PHE A 161 -22.65 -5.44 -10.77
C PHE A 161 -23.38 -6.57 -11.52
N TRP A 162 -23.45 -6.47 -12.85
CA TRP A 162 -24.11 -7.46 -13.69
C TRP A 162 -23.09 -8.47 -14.23
N LYS A 163 -22.82 -9.52 -13.45
CA LYS A 163 -22.02 -10.67 -13.87
C LYS A 163 -22.74 -11.53 -14.91
#